data_AF-A0A0F9J539-F1
#
_entry.id   AF-A0A0F9J539-F1
#
_cell.length_a   1.000
_cell.length_b   1.000
_cell.length_c   1.000
_cell.angle_alpha   90.00
_cell.angle_beta   90.00
_cell.angle_gamma   90.00
#
_symmetry.space_group_name_H-M   'P 1'
#
loop_
_entity.id
_entity.type
_entity.pdbx_description
1 polymer ?
#
loop_
_entity_poly.entity_id
_entity_poly.type
_entity_poly.pdbx_seq_one_letter_code
_entity_poly.pdbx_strand_id
1 'polypeptide(L)'
;MMTIKKVLRDLLGKHFSDVSKFNLNFLRNSTDSDIKISFAYLNDLGFAQKTIAKNARLLRLKKEAIQFNYDNLKRLGVAPNKISANAGLLAMNPETIKRNYRNLIKLGISPQKIDINANLLGFSPKTIQEHYNYLVSLKISPQKIATHKSLLLLRSETIQEHYNYLVSLKISPQKIATLAYLLGRNLETIQFNYDNLKSLGVAPNKISANASLLAMNPETIKKNYRNLIKLELVRRKSLPTLAY
;
A
#
# COMPACT_ATOMS: atom_id res chain seq x y z
N MET A 1 15.38 -40.67 5.83
CA MET A 1 15.44 -39.19 5.89
C MET A 1 14.88 -38.65 4.58
N MET A 2 13.84 -37.80 4.59
CA MET A 2 13.41 -37.16 3.34
C MET A 2 14.37 -36.02 3.01
N THR A 3 14.51 -35.68 1.74
CA THR A 3 15.21 -34.45 1.39
C THR A 3 14.31 -33.26 1.72
N ILE A 4 14.88 -32.15 2.23
CA ILE A 4 14.14 -30.89 2.48
C ILE A 4 13.28 -30.50 1.27
N LYS A 5 13.80 -30.75 0.05
CA LYS A 5 13.10 -30.52 -1.22
C LYS A 5 11.79 -31.31 -1.33
N LYS A 6 11.79 -32.59 -0.91
CA LYS A 6 10.59 -33.44 -0.90
C LYS A 6 9.59 -32.93 0.14
N VAL A 7 10.05 -32.64 1.36
CA VAL A 7 9.19 -32.09 2.42
C VAL A 7 8.50 -30.80 1.98
N LEU A 8 9.24 -29.85 1.40
CA LEU A 8 8.67 -28.60 0.91
C LEU A 8 7.68 -28.81 -0.24
N ARG A 9 7.94 -29.79 -1.13
CA ARG A 9 7.00 -30.12 -2.21
C ARG A 9 5.68 -30.66 -1.66
N ASP A 10 5.76 -31.55 -0.68
CA ASP A 10 4.58 -32.16 -0.06
C ASP A 10 3.74 -31.10 0.69
N LEU A 11 4.39 -30.16 1.40
CA LEU A 11 3.70 -29.13 2.18
C LEU A 11 3.16 -27.96 1.33
N LEU A 12 3.92 -27.50 0.34
CA LEU A 12 3.57 -26.30 -0.45
C LEU A 12 2.81 -26.63 -1.74
N GLY A 13 2.78 -27.90 -2.14
CA GLY A 13 2.10 -28.37 -3.35
C GLY A 13 2.48 -27.55 -4.58
N LYS A 14 1.48 -27.00 -5.27
CA LYS A 14 1.69 -26.16 -6.47
C LYS A 14 2.54 -24.90 -6.22
N HIS A 15 2.61 -24.42 -4.97
CA HIS A 15 3.40 -23.26 -4.58
C HIS A 15 4.87 -23.58 -4.28
N PHE A 16 5.26 -24.86 -4.35
CA PHE A 16 6.67 -25.24 -4.21
C PHE A 16 7.56 -24.55 -5.26
N SER A 17 7.04 -24.29 -6.46
CA SER A 17 7.74 -23.58 -7.53
C SER A 17 8.10 -22.12 -7.18
N ASP A 18 7.40 -21.52 -6.20
CA ASP A 18 7.71 -20.19 -5.67
C ASP A 18 8.95 -20.21 -4.75
N VAL A 19 9.36 -21.39 -4.27
CA VAL A 19 10.50 -21.57 -3.34
C VAL A 19 11.65 -22.30 -4.01
N SER A 20 11.36 -23.27 -4.88
CA SER A 20 12.35 -24.16 -5.49
C SER A 20 13.32 -23.48 -6.44
N LYS A 21 13.02 -22.24 -6.85
CA LYS A 21 13.90 -21.39 -7.66
C LYS A 21 15.05 -20.80 -6.84
N PHE A 22 14.95 -20.82 -5.52
CA PHE A 22 15.95 -20.27 -4.61
C PHE A 22 16.83 -21.36 -4.01
N ASN A 23 18.02 -20.96 -3.57
CA ASN A 23 18.89 -21.81 -2.77
C ASN A 23 18.22 -22.09 -1.41
N LEU A 24 18.02 -23.36 -1.07
CA LEU A 24 17.35 -23.81 0.17
C LEU A 24 18.25 -23.74 1.42
N ASN A 25 19.45 -23.18 1.34
CA ASN A 25 20.39 -23.02 2.45
C ASN A 25 19.81 -22.24 3.65
N PHE A 26 18.73 -21.48 3.47
CA PHE A 26 18.04 -20.84 4.60
C PHE A 26 17.38 -21.85 5.57
N LEU A 27 17.25 -23.13 5.18
CA LEU A 27 16.78 -24.26 5.99
C LEU A 27 17.90 -25.24 6.38
N ARG A 28 19.18 -24.91 6.13
CA ARG A 28 20.30 -25.85 6.32
C ARG A 28 20.42 -26.44 7.73
N ASN A 29 19.85 -25.75 8.73
CA ASN A 29 19.87 -26.15 10.14
C ASN A 29 18.49 -26.64 10.64
N SER A 30 17.53 -26.85 9.74
CA SER A 30 16.17 -27.28 10.08
C SER A 30 15.98 -28.75 9.70
N THR A 31 15.39 -29.52 10.61
CA THR A 31 15.00 -30.90 10.32
C THR A 31 13.66 -30.95 9.58
N ASP A 32 13.35 -32.10 8.96
CA ASP A 32 12.04 -32.36 8.36
C ASP A 32 10.89 -32.13 9.36
N SER A 33 11.13 -32.49 10.63
CA SER A 33 10.15 -32.31 11.72
C SER A 33 9.93 -30.84 12.04
N ASP A 34 11.01 -30.05 12.18
CA ASP A 34 10.91 -28.61 12.46
C ASP A 34 10.10 -27.89 11.39
N ILE A 35 10.39 -28.18 10.11
CA ILE A 35 9.71 -27.58 8.97
C ILE A 35 8.21 -27.91 9.00
N LYS A 36 7.85 -29.17 9.26
CA LYS A 36 6.45 -29.62 9.34
C LYS A 36 5.71 -28.98 10.51
N ILE A 37 6.34 -28.90 11.68
CA ILE A 37 5.75 -28.26 12.87
C ILE A 37 5.47 -26.79 12.61
N SER A 38 6.44 -26.06 12.06
CA SER A 38 6.27 -24.63 11.77
C SER A 38 5.27 -24.37 10.65
N PHE A 39 5.23 -25.23 9.62
CA PHE A 39 4.21 -25.18 8.59
C PHE A 39 2.80 -25.40 9.16
N ALA A 40 2.61 -26.47 9.94
CA ALA A 40 1.32 -26.79 10.56
C ALA A 40 0.85 -25.63 11.43
N TYR A 41 1.75 -25.08 12.25
CA TYR A 41 1.40 -23.96 13.12
C TYR A 41 1.04 -22.69 12.35
N LEU A 42 1.76 -22.34 11.27
CA LEU A 42 1.38 -21.22 10.40
C LEU A 42 0.01 -21.45 9.75
N ASN A 43 -0.28 -22.69 9.34
CA ASN A 43 -1.57 -23.06 8.76
C ASN A 43 -2.70 -22.94 9.79
N ASP A 44 -2.48 -23.36 11.04
CA ASP A 44 -3.44 -23.22 12.15
C ASP A 44 -3.72 -21.75 12.49
N LEU A 45 -2.73 -20.87 12.30
CA LEU A 45 -2.90 -19.41 12.40
C LEU A 45 -3.64 -18.80 11.20
N GLY A 46 -4.03 -19.60 10.19
CA GLY A 46 -4.79 -19.17 9.02
C GLY A 46 -3.95 -18.69 7.83
N PHE A 47 -2.64 -18.98 7.81
CA PHE A 47 -1.79 -18.58 6.69
C PHE A 47 -2.01 -19.52 5.50
N ALA A 48 -2.48 -18.98 4.38
CA ALA A 48 -2.59 -19.73 3.14
C ALA A 48 -1.21 -20.27 2.68
N GLN A 49 -1.19 -21.46 2.09
CA GLN A 49 0.04 -22.09 1.55
C GLN A 49 0.86 -21.15 0.65
N LYS A 50 0.19 -20.38 -0.21
CA LYS A 50 0.83 -19.36 -1.06
C LYS A 50 1.57 -18.29 -0.25
N THR A 51 0.99 -17.84 0.87
CA THR A 51 1.61 -16.86 1.78
C THR A 51 2.84 -17.45 2.46
N ILE A 52 2.74 -18.71 2.92
CA ILE A 52 3.85 -19.44 3.53
C ILE A 52 4.97 -19.64 2.50
N ALA A 53 4.67 -20.03 1.26
CA ALA A 53 5.64 -20.20 0.19
C ALA A 53 6.40 -18.89 -0.09
N LYS A 54 5.69 -17.76 -0.24
CA LYS A 54 6.31 -16.43 -0.40
C LYS A 54 7.18 -16.00 0.79
N ASN A 55 6.98 -16.61 1.96
CA ASN A 55 7.71 -16.33 3.18
C ASN A 55 8.40 -17.59 3.73
N ALA A 56 8.91 -18.47 2.86
CA ALA A 56 9.40 -19.80 3.24
C ALA A 56 10.50 -19.78 4.33
N ARG A 57 11.20 -18.65 4.49
CA ARG A 57 12.12 -18.42 5.62
C ARG A 57 11.47 -18.56 7.00
N LEU A 58 10.15 -18.44 7.12
CA LEU A 58 9.42 -18.68 8.37
C LEU A 58 9.47 -20.15 8.80
N LEU A 59 9.61 -21.08 7.84
CA LEU A 59 9.70 -22.52 8.11
C LEU A 59 10.98 -22.91 8.84
N ARG A 60 11.98 -22.02 8.90
CA ARG A 60 13.20 -22.22 9.70
C ARG A 60 13.00 -21.87 11.18
N LEU A 61 11.98 -21.07 11.50
CA LEU A 61 11.73 -20.60 12.86
C LEU A 61 11.07 -21.72 13.64
N LYS A 62 11.40 -21.85 14.93
CA LYS A 62 10.66 -22.75 15.83
C LYS A 62 9.25 -22.22 16.08
N LYS A 63 8.29 -23.11 16.35
CA LYS A 63 6.90 -22.77 16.66
C LYS A 63 6.80 -21.70 17.74
N GLU A 64 7.59 -21.81 18.81
CA GLU A 64 7.55 -20.90 19.97
C GLU A 64 7.95 -19.48 19.56
N ALA A 65 8.92 -19.34 18.65
CA ALA A 65 9.34 -18.04 18.14
C ALA A 65 8.26 -17.42 17.24
N ILE A 66 7.61 -18.22 16.39
CA ILE A 66 6.49 -17.76 15.55
C ILE A 66 5.34 -17.29 16.45
N GLN A 67 4.96 -18.09 17.46
CA GLN A 67 3.92 -17.78 18.42
C GLN A 67 4.22 -16.48 19.17
N PHE A 68 5.43 -16.38 19.75
CA PHE A 68 5.84 -15.18 20.47
C PHE A 68 5.76 -13.93 19.59
N ASN A 69 6.23 -14.00 18.35
CA ASN A 69 6.20 -12.86 17.42
C ASN A 69 4.77 -12.50 17.00
N TYR A 70 3.92 -13.51 16.78
CA TYR A 70 2.51 -13.33 16.47
C TYR A 70 1.76 -12.64 17.62
N ASP A 71 1.97 -13.09 18.85
CA ASP A 71 1.36 -12.50 20.04
C ASP A 71 1.86 -11.07 20.29
N ASN A 72 3.14 -10.79 20.04
CA ASN A 72 3.66 -9.42 20.11
C ASN A 72 2.98 -8.49 19.11
N LEU A 73 2.76 -8.93 17.85
CA LEU A 73 2.02 -8.13 16.86
C LEU A 73 0.57 -7.91 17.29
N LYS A 74 -0.10 -8.92 17.83
CA LYS A 74 -1.46 -8.78 18.37
C LYS A 74 -1.53 -7.79 19.53
N ARG A 75 -0.56 -7.81 20.46
CA ARG A 75 -0.49 -6.86 21.58
C ARG A 75 -0.29 -5.41 21.10
N LEU A 76 0.31 -5.21 19.94
CA LEU A 76 0.41 -3.90 19.29
C LEU A 76 -0.87 -3.50 18.54
N GLY A 77 -1.93 -4.30 18.59
CA GLY A 77 -3.21 -4.04 17.95
C GLY A 77 -3.28 -4.46 16.49
N VAL A 78 -2.32 -5.24 15.98
CA VAL A 78 -2.35 -5.72 14.59
C VAL A 78 -3.28 -6.94 14.48
N ALA A 79 -4.30 -6.84 13.63
CA ALA A 79 -5.29 -7.89 13.43
C ALA A 79 -4.70 -9.14 12.73
N PRO A 80 -5.18 -10.36 13.04
CA PRO A 80 -4.71 -11.62 12.44
C PRO A 80 -4.58 -11.63 10.91
N ASN A 81 -5.57 -11.07 10.22
CA ASN A 81 -5.57 -10.96 8.75
C ASN A 81 -4.48 -9.99 8.24
N LYS A 82 -4.17 -8.93 9.00
CA LYS A 82 -3.08 -8.01 8.69
C LYS A 82 -1.71 -8.62 8.96
N ILE A 83 -1.58 -9.42 10.02
CA ILE A 83 -0.37 -10.21 10.27
C ILE A 83 -0.13 -11.20 9.14
N SER A 84 -1.18 -11.92 8.72
CA SER A 84 -1.12 -12.89 7.62
C SER A 84 -0.72 -12.23 6.29
N ALA A 85 -1.29 -11.06 5.98
CA ALA A 85 -0.92 -10.28 4.80
C ALA A 85 0.54 -9.77 4.85
N ASN A 86 1.11 -9.66 6.05
CA ASN A 86 2.46 -9.15 6.31
C ASN A 86 3.32 -10.19 7.03
N ALA A 87 3.21 -11.46 6.61
CA ALA A 87 3.84 -12.62 7.25
C ALA A 87 5.33 -12.45 7.54
N GLY A 88 6.05 -11.67 6.72
CA GLY A 88 7.45 -11.37 6.90
C GLY A 88 7.81 -10.66 8.22
N LEU A 89 6.84 -10.01 8.88
CA LEU A 89 7.01 -9.41 10.21
C LEU A 89 7.30 -10.47 11.28
N LEU A 90 6.78 -11.70 11.13
CA LEU A 90 7.03 -12.80 12.08
C LEU A 90 8.48 -13.26 12.13
N ALA A 91 9.29 -12.88 11.13
CA ALA A 91 10.73 -13.17 11.13
C ALA A 91 11.58 -11.99 11.64
N MET A 92 10.96 -10.87 12.05
CA MET A 92 11.68 -9.72 12.57
C MET A 92 11.84 -9.79 14.08
N ASN A 93 12.89 -9.15 14.60
CA ASN A 93 13.09 -9.01 16.04
C ASN A 93 11.92 -8.20 16.65
N PRO A 94 11.21 -8.71 17.67
CA PRO A 94 10.08 -8.02 18.30
C PRO A 94 10.40 -6.65 18.88
N GLU A 95 11.59 -6.45 19.44
CA GLU A 95 12.01 -5.14 19.95
C GLU A 95 12.22 -4.12 18.84
N THR A 96 12.65 -4.59 17.65
CA THR A 96 12.68 -3.74 16.45
C THR A 96 11.27 -3.34 16.04
N ILE A 97 10.32 -4.28 16.01
CA ILE A 97 8.91 -3.97 15.70
C ILE A 97 8.34 -2.97 16.71
N LYS A 98 8.54 -3.17 18.02
CA LYS A 98 8.07 -2.26 19.07
C LYS A 98 8.67 -0.86 18.93
N ARG A 99 9.97 -0.75 18.63
CA ARG A 99 10.62 0.53 18.36
C ARG A 99 10.02 1.22 17.13
N ASN A 100 9.78 0.47 16.06
CA ASN A 100 9.15 0.98 14.83
C ASN A 100 7.73 1.47 15.12
N TYR A 101 6.94 0.71 15.87
CA TYR A 101 5.60 1.09 16.33
C TYR A 101 5.63 2.42 17.12
N ARG A 102 6.51 2.53 18.12
CA ARG A 102 6.67 3.77 18.91
C ARG A 102 7.07 4.96 18.03
N ASN A 103 7.92 4.75 17.02
CA ASN A 103 8.29 5.80 16.08
C ASN A 103 7.08 6.28 15.27
N LEU A 104 6.25 5.37 14.75
CA LEU A 104 5.03 5.71 14.02
C LEU A 104 4.06 6.52 14.88
N ILE A 105 3.90 6.15 16.16
CA ILE A 105 3.09 6.91 17.12
C ILE A 105 3.64 8.32 17.34
N LYS A 106 4.96 8.49 17.49
CA LYS A 106 5.60 9.81 17.62
C LYS A 106 5.38 10.70 16.39
N LEU A 107 5.25 10.09 15.22
CA LEU A 107 4.92 10.78 13.96
C LEU A 107 3.42 11.09 13.80
N GLY A 108 2.60 10.80 14.82
CA GLY A 108 1.16 11.09 14.82
C GLY A 108 0.31 10.04 14.07
N ILE A 109 0.86 8.87 13.75
CA ILE A 109 0.13 7.79 13.09
C ILE A 109 -0.59 6.97 14.16
N SER A 110 -1.93 6.96 14.13
CA SER A 110 -2.72 6.27 15.16
C SER A 110 -2.58 4.74 15.10
N PRO A 111 -2.81 4.03 16.22
CA PRO A 111 -2.79 2.56 16.25
C PRO A 111 -3.66 1.91 15.16
N GLN A 112 -4.86 2.45 14.92
CA GLN A 112 -5.78 1.96 13.89
C GLN A 112 -5.19 2.11 12.48
N LYS A 113 -4.45 3.21 12.21
CA LYS A 113 -3.77 3.40 10.94
C LYS A 113 -2.54 2.50 10.81
N ILE A 114 -1.85 2.19 11.91
CA ILE A 114 -0.75 1.22 11.92
C ILE A 114 -1.28 -0.19 11.63
N ASP A 115 -2.39 -0.61 12.22
CA ASP A 115 -3.03 -1.90 11.93
C ASP A 115 -3.38 -2.05 10.44
N ILE A 116 -4.08 -1.05 9.88
CA ILE A 116 -4.43 -1.02 8.46
C ILE A 116 -3.19 -1.13 7.56
N ASN A 117 -2.05 -0.61 8.02
CA ASN A 117 -0.77 -0.52 7.29
C ASN A 117 0.36 -1.25 8.04
N ALA A 118 0.10 -2.48 8.49
CA ALA A 118 1.03 -3.21 9.34
C ALA A 118 2.43 -3.42 8.72
N ASN A 119 2.55 -3.37 7.38
CA ASN A 119 3.85 -3.37 6.70
C ASN A 119 4.78 -2.22 7.11
N LEU A 120 4.24 -1.09 7.58
CA LEU A 120 5.05 0.02 8.11
C LEU A 120 5.95 -0.42 9.27
N LEU A 121 5.53 -1.43 10.04
CA LEU A 121 6.34 -1.99 11.13
C LEU A 121 7.61 -2.68 10.63
N GLY A 122 7.69 -3.00 9.35
CA GLY A 122 8.86 -3.61 8.72
C GLY A 122 9.98 -2.63 8.34
N PHE A 123 9.70 -1.32 8.33
CA PHE A 123 10.67 -0.31 7.89
C PHE A 123 11.49 0.23 9.06
N SER A 124 12.73 0.63 8.79
CA SER A 124 13.58 1.22 9.82
C SER A 124 13.03 2.59 10.25
N PRO A 125 13.20 3.00 11.54
CA PRO A 125 12.76 4.30 12.01
C PRO A 125 13.41 5.46 11.25
N LYS A 126 14.71 5.31 10.92
CA LYS A 126 15.47 6.29 10.15
C LYS A 126 14.83 6.51 8.77
N THR A 127 14.56 5.43 8.04
CA THR A 127 13.92 5.49 6.71
C THR A 127 12.55 6.16 6.78
N ILE A 128 11.71 5.79 7.74
CA ILE A 128 10.37 6.41 7.90
C ILE A 128 10.50 7.90 8.25
N GLN A 129 11.42 8.26 9.15
CA GLN A 129 11.62 9.65 9.59
C GLN A 129 12.14 10.54 8.45
N GLU A 130 13.15 10.07 7.72
CA GLU A 130 13.69 10.80 6.56
C GLU A 130 12.61 11.02 5.51
N HIS A 131 11.82 9.98 5.22
CA HIS A 131 10.71 10.08 4.29
C HIS A 131 9.60 11.02 4.79
N TYR A 132 9.26 10.95 6.07
CA TYR A 132 8.31 11.86 6.70
C TYR A 132 8.78 13.33 6.61
N ASN A 133 10.05 13.60 6.91
CA ASN A 133 10.64 14.93 6.81
C ASN A 133 10.61 15.46 5.37
N TYR A 134 10.84 14.59 4.40
CA TYR A 134 10.71 14.93 2.99
C TYR A 134 9.26 15.28 2.61
N LEU A 135 8.26 14.52 3.05
CA LEU A 135 6.84 14.87 2.82
C LEU A 135 6.49 16.22 3.47
N VAL A 136 7.02 16.52 4.65
CA VAL A 136 6.85 17.81 5.32
C VAL A 136 7.53 18.95 4.54
N SER A 137 8.70 18.71 3.93
CA SER A 137 9.39 19.73 3.11
C SER A 137 8.58 20.10 1.86
N LEU A 138 7.79 19.16 1.32
CA LEU A 138 6.77 19.40 0.29
C LEU A 138 5.50 20.12 0.80
N LYS A 139 5.53 20.63 2.04
CA LYS A 139 4.42 21.33 2.71
C LYS A 139 3.17 20.47 2.94
N ILE A 140 3.30 19.13 2.92
CA ILE A 140 2.21 18.22 3.27
C ILE A 140 2.09 18.20 4.79
N SER A 141 0.88 18.44 5.31
CA SER A 141 0.68 18.48 6.76
C SER A 141 0.82 17.08 7.39
N PRO A 142 1.30 16.99 8.65
CA PRO A 142 1.33 15.75 9.42
C PRO A 142 0.03 14.93 9.35
N GLN A 143 -1.11 15.62 9.48
CA GLN A 143 -2.44 15.00 9.41
C GLN A 143 -2.70 14.32 8.06
N LYS A 144 -2.26 14.92 6.94
CA LYS A 144 -2.40 14.32 5.60
C LYS A 144 -1.46 13.15 5.40
N ILE A 145 -0.22 13.25 5.89
CA ILE A 145 0.75 12.15 5.87
C ILE A 145 0.17 10.94 6.61
N ALA A 146 -0.38 11.14 7.81
CA ALA A 146 -0.99 10.08 8.62
C ALA A 146 -2.27 9.49 7.99
N THR A 147 -3.00 10.27 7.17
CA THR A 147 -4.26 9.83 6.55
C THR A 147 -4.02 9.03 5.26
N HIS A 148 -2.97 9.35 4.50
CA HIS A 148 -2.70 8.75 3.20
C HIS A 148 -1.57 7.73 3.25
N LYS A 149 -1.93 6.46 3.49
CA LYS A 149 -0.98 5.34 3.62
C LYS A 149 0.09 5.25 2.53
N SER A 150 -0.28 5.58 1.29
CA SER A 150 0.61 5.48 0.14
C SER A 150 1.80 6.41 0.26
N LEU A 151 1.64 7.54 0.95
CA LEU A 151 2.72 8.50 1.15
C LEU A 151 3.86 7.82 1.91
N LEU A 152 3.58 7.20 3.06
CA LEU A 152 4.62 6.57 3.88
C LEU A 152 5.19 5.25 3.32
N LEU A 153 4.57 4.69 2.28
CA LEU A 153 4.97 3.40 1.69
C LEU A 153 5.79 3.54 0.42
N LEU A 154 5.66 4.66 -0.28
CA LEU A 154 6.43 4.94 -1.48
C LEU A 154 7.82 5.43 -1.10
N ARG A 155 8.81 5.15 -1.95
CA ARG A 155 10.14 5.70 -1.78
C ARG A 155 10.13 7.20 -2.10
N SER A 156 11.03 7.96 -1.50
CA SER A 156 11.13 9.40 -1.72
C SER A 156 11.35 9.73 -3.20
N GLU A 157 12.10 8.90 -3.93
CA GLU A 157 12.35 9.07 -5.36
C GLU A 157 11.05 8.95 -6.18
N THR A 158 10.20 7.97 -5.85
CA THR A 158 8.89 7.79 -6.51
C THR A 158 7.97 8.98 -6.20
N ILE A 159 7.94 9.46 -4.96
CA ILE A 159 7.18 10.65 -4.61
C ILE A 159 7.71 11.89 -5.37
N GLN A 160 9.03 12.04 -5.50
CA GLN A 160 9.64 13.14 -6.24
C GLN A 160 9.28 13.09 -7.73
N GLU A 161 9.33 11.90 -8.35
CA GLU A 161 8.90 11.69 -9.72
C GLU A 161 7.43 12.08 -9.89
N HIS A 162 6.56 11.60 -9.00
CA HIS A 162 5.14 11.94 -9.03
C HIS A 162 4.90 13.43 -8.83
N TYR A 163 5.63 14.06 -7.92
CA TYR A 163 5.58 15.49 -7.69
C TYR A 163 5.98 16.28 -8.95
N ASN A 164 7.10 15.93 -9.57
CA ASN A 164 7.58 16.56 -10.80
C ASN A 164 6.58 16.40 -11.94
N TYR A 165 5.96 15.23 -12.07
CA TYR A 165 4.91 15.00 -13.06
C TYR A 165 3.67 15.88 -12.80
N LEU A 166 3.20 15.99 -11.56
CA LEU A 166 2.08 16.89 -11.25
C LEU A 166 2.42 18.37 -11.53
N VAL A 167 3.66 18.79 -11.27
CA VAL A 167 4.15 20.12 -11.63
C VAL A 167 4.18 20.32 -13.16
N SER A 168 4.55 19.29 -13.93
CA SER A 168 4.56 19.35 -15.41
C SER A 168 3.14 19.57 -15.98
N LEU A 169 2.12 19.04 -15.30
CA LEU A 169 0.70 19.31 -15.55
C LEU A 169 0.22 20.70 -15.07
N LYS A 170 1.15 21.58 -14.66
CA LYS A 170 0.88 22.94 -14.16
C LYS A 170 0.04 22.97 -12.87
N ILE A 171 0.09 21.92 -12.06
CA ILE A 171 -0.53 21.90 -10.73
C ILE A 171 0.45 22.54 -9.75
N SER A 172 0.00 23.56 -9.00
CA SER A 172 0.89 24.29 -8.09
C SER A 172 1.35 23.44 -6.91
N PRO A 173 2.56 23.67 -6.36
CA PRO A 173 3.05 23.00 -5.15
C PRO A 173 2.05 23.00 -4.00
N GLN A 174 1.38 24.13 -3.75
CA GLN A 174 0.37 24.28 -2.70
C GLN A 174 -0.82 23.35 -2.96
N LYS A 175 -1.25 23.22 -4.22
CA LYS A 175 -2.34 22.33 -4.60
C LYS A 175 -1.93 20.85 -4.54
N ILE A 176 -0.68 20.52 -4.87
CA ILE A 176 -0.14 19.18 -4.69
C ILE A 176 -0.13 18.82 -3.19
N ALA A 177 0.33 19.73 -2.34
CA ALA A 177 0.30 19.54 -0.88
C ALA A 177 -1.13 19.37 -0.36
N THR A 178 -2.12 20.10 -0.93
CA THR A 178 -3.51 19.90 -0.53
C THR A 178 -4.09 18.57 -1.04
N LEU A 179 -3.68 18.12 -2.22
CA LEU A 179 -4.10 16.88 -2.86
C LEU A 179 -3.03 15.79 -2.76
N ALA A 180 -2.37 15.67 -1.60
CA ALA A 180 -1.21 14.80 -1.42
C ALA A 180 -1.47 13.32 -1.79
N TYR A 181 -2.72 12.86 -1.73
CA TYR A 181 -3.09 11.53 -2.21
C TYR A 181 -2.75 11.29 -3.71
N LEU A 182 -2.62 12.34 -4.53
CA LEU A 182 -2.20 12.22 -5.93
C LEU A 182 -0.76 11.72 -6.05
N LEU A 183 0.12 12.10 -5.11
CA LEU A 183 1.48 11.57 -5.03
C LEU A 183 1.51 10.07 -4.73
N GLY A 184 0.43 9.53 -4.20
CA GLY A 184 0.27 8.10 -3.96
C GLY A 184 -0.28 7.30 -5.14
N ARG A 185 -0.66 7.96 -6.24
CA ARG A 185 -1.30 7.31 -7.39
C ARG A 185 -0.28 6.94 -8.46
N ASN A 186 -0.56 5.83 -9.15
CA ASN A 186 0.20 5.42 -10.32
C ASN A 186 0.09 6.49 -11.43
N LEU A 187 1.22 6.85 -12.04
CA LEU A 187 1.28 7.92 -13.04
C LEU A 187 0.50 7.62 -14.31
N GLU A 188 0.50 6.36 -14.78
CA GLU A 188 -0.29 5.96 -15.96
C GLU A 188 -1.79 6.19 -15.72
N THR A 189 -2.26 5.95 -14.49
CA THR A 189 -3.64 6.25 -14.10
C THR A 189 -3.93 7.75 -14.12
N ILE A 190 -3.00 8.57 -13.62
CA ILE A 190 -3.15 10.04 -13.64
C ILE A 190 -3.16 10.54 -15.09
N GLN A 191 -2.24 10.07 -15.92
CA GLN A 191 -2.14 10.40 -17.34
C GLN A 191 -3.41 10.00 -18.09
N PHE A 192 -3.88 8.76 -17.90
CA PHE A 192 -5.12 8.28 -18.50
C PHE A 192 -6.31 9.17 -18.13
N ASN A 193 -6.43 9.54 -16.85
CA ASN A 193 -7.50 10.43 -16.41
C ASN A 193 -7.37 11.85 -17.00
N TYR A 194 -6.14 12.36 -17.11
CA TYR A 194 -5.86 13.64 -17.76
C TYR A 194 -6.29 13.63 -19.23
N ASP A 195 -5.96 12.58 -19.97
CA ASP A 195 -6.34 12.43 -21.39
C ASP A 195 -7.85 12.24 -21.58
N ASN A 196 -8.52 11.51 -20.68
CA ASN A 196 -9.98 11.41 -20.68
C ASN A 196 -10.65 12.78 -20.44
N LEU A 197 -10.10 13.63 -19.58
CA LEU A 197 -10.62 14.99 -19.38
C LEU A 197 -10.43 15.84 -20.64
N LYS A 198 -9.27 15.72 -21.30
CA LYS A 198 -9.01 16.41 -22.57
C LYS A 198 -9.95 15.94 -23.68
N SER A 199 -10.24 14.64 -23.78
CA SER A 199 -11.16 14.12 -24.81
C SER A 199 -12.62 14.56 -24.59
N LEU A 200 -12.97 14.95 -23.37
CA LEU A 200 -14.24 15.62 -23.03
C LEU A 200 -14.21 17.14 -23.28
N GLY A 201 -13.13 17.67 -23.86
CA GLY A 201 -12.98 19.10 -24.16
C GLY A 201 -12.57 19.96 -22.96
N VAL A 202 -12.15 19.37 -21.84
CA VAL A 202 -11.69 20.15 -20.68
C VAL A 202 -10.29 20.70 -20.96
N ALA A 203 -10.16 22.02 -20.97
CA ALA A 203 -8.89 22.69 -21.23
C ALA A 203 -7.83 22.37 -20.13
N PRO A 204 -6.53 22.23 -20.48
CA PRO A 204 -5.46 21.92 -19.53
C PRO A 204 -5.42 22.78 -18.25
N ASN A 205 -5.63 24.10 -18.39
CA ASN A 205 -5.66 25.03 -17.27
C ASN A 205 -6.87 24.80 -16.34
N LYS A 206 -7.99 24.30 -16.86
CA LYS A 206 -9.14 23.90 -16.06
C LYS A 206 -8.90 22.58 -15.34
N ILE A 207 -8.17 21.65 -15.96
CA ILE A 207 -7.75 20.39 -15.33
C ILE A 207 -6.79 20.68 -14.17
N SER A 208 -5.76 21.50 -14.39
CA SER A 208 -4.81 21.85 -13.33
C SER A 208 -5.48 22.61 -12.18
N ALA A 209 -6.42 23.51 -12.50
CA ALA A 209 -7.26 24.17 -11.51
C ALA A 209 -8.19 23.21 -10.75
N ASN A 210 -8.54 22.06 -11.32
CA ASN A 210 -9.41 21.04 -10.71
C ASN A 210 -8.72 19.68 -10.61
N ALA A 211 -7.45 19.68 -10.18
CA ALA A 211 -6.61 18.48 -10.16
C ALA A 211 -7.17 17.30 -9.35
N SER A 212 -8.16 17.52 -8.47
CA SER A 212 -8.88 16.43 -7.78
C SER A 212 -9.57 15.47 -8.74
N LEU A 213 -9.98 15.94 -9.94
CA LEU A 213 -10.58 15.12 -10.99
C LEU A 213 -9.64 13.99 -11.46
N LEU A 214 -8.32 14.20 -11.37
CA LEU A 214 -7.32 13.19 -11.76
C LEU A 214 -7.35 11.95 -10.88
N ALA A 215 -8.01 12.00 -9.72
CA ALA A 215 -8.21 10.84 -8.85
C ALA A 215 -9.57 10.15 -9.02
N MET A 216 -10.49 10.73 -9.80
CA MET A 216 -11.82 10.16 -9.99
C MET A 216 -11.79 9.02 -11.00
N ASN A 217 -12.81 8.15 -10.92
CA ASN A 217 -13.03 7.14 -11.95
C ASN A 217 -13.45 7.85 -13.26
N PRO A 218 -12.78 7.60 -14.39
CA PRO A 218 -13.07 8.28 -15.65
C PRO A 218 -14.48 7.98 -16.18
N GLU A 219 -15.04 6.81 -15.92
CA GLU A 219 -16.42 6.49 -16.29
C GLU A 219 -17.43 7.28 -15.45
N THR A 220 -17.13 7.52 -14.16
CA THR A 220 -17.92 8.43 -13.33
C THR A 220 -17.88 9.85 -13.87
N ILE A 221 -16.70 10.34 -14.28
CA ILE A 221 -16.55 11.68 -14.88
C ILE A 221 -17.38 11.77 -16.17
N LYS A 222 -17.22 10.80 -17.10
CA LYS A 222 -17.96 10.77 -18.37
C LYS A 222 -19.48 10.75 -18.14
N LYS A 223 -19.96 9.92 -17.21
CA LYS A 223 -21.39 9.86 -16.86
C LYS A 223 -21.90 11.20 -16.34
N ASN A 224 -21.16 11.82 -15.41
CA ASN A 224 -21.53 13.11 -14.85
C ASN A 224 -21.52 14.21 -15.92
N TYR A 225 -20.51 14.24 -16.79
CA TYR A 225 -20.41 15.19 -17.89
C TYR A 225 -21.59 15.07 -18.86
N ARG A 226 -21.95 13.84 -19.27
CA ARG A 226 -23.14 13.59 -20.12
C ARG A 226 -24.43 14.05 -19.45
N ASN A 227 -24.58 13.82 -18.15
CA ASN A 227 -25.76 14.27 -17.40
C ASN A 227 -25.85 15.80 -17.36
N LEU A 228 -24.73 16.51 -17.18
CA LEU A 228 -24.69 17.98 -17.19
C LEU A 228 -25.08 18.55 -18.55
N ILE A 229 -24.59 17.97 -19.65
CA ILE A 229 -25.01 18.37 -21.01
C ILE A 229 -26.52 18.18 -21.18
N LYS A 230 -27.07 17.03 -20.77
CA LYS A 230 -28.51 16.78 -20.86
C LYS A 230 -29.32 17.81 -20.07
N LEU A 231 -28.91 18.13 -18.84
CA LEU A 231 -29.57 19.14 -18.02
C LEU A 231 -29.51 20.53 -18.65
N GLU A 232 -28.36 20.91 -19.23
CA GLU A 232 -28.22 22.18 -19.93
C GLU A 232 -29.14 22.27 -21.16
N LEU A 233 -29.23 21.19 -21.94
CA LEU A 233 -30.14 21.10 -23.09
C LEU A 233 -31.62 21.20 -22.65
N VAL A 234 -32.00 20.55 -21.55
CA VAL A 234 -33.35 20.65 -20.98
C VAL A 234 -33.63 22.09 -20.55
N ARG A 235 -32.70 22.75 -19.83
CA ARG A 235 -32.86 24.14 -19.39
C ARG A 235 -33.01 25.12 -20.56
N ARG A 236 -32.23 24.94 -21.62
CA ARG A 236 -32.32 25.78 -22.83
C ARG A 236 -33.65 25.60 -23.56
N LYS A 237 -34.23 24.39 -23.54
CA LYS A 237 -35.56 24.11 -24.13
C LYS A 237 -36.72 24.63 -23.28
N SER A 238 -36.54 24.82 -21.97
CA SER A 238 -37.59 25.27 -21.05
C SER A 238 -37.63 26.80 -20.83
N LEU A 239 -36.73 27.57 -21.43
CA LEU A 239 -36.78 29.04 -21.39
C LEU A 239 -37.69 29.54 -22.50
N PRO A 240 -38.75 30.33 -22.21
CA PRO A 240 -39.57 30.94 -23.24
C PRO A 240 -38.70 31.87 -24.09
N THR A 241 -38.74 31.72 -25.41
CA THR A 241 -38.27 32.74 -26.34
C THR A 241 -39.07 34.01 -26.10
N LEU A 242 -38.49 34.95 -25.35
CA LEU A 242 -38.93 36.35 -25.35
C LEU A 242 -38.53 36.94 -26.71
N ALA A 243 -39.44 36.84 -27.66
CA ALA A 243 -39.40 37.61 -28.90
C ALA A 243 -39.84 39.04 -28.55
N TYR A 244 -38.91 39.99 -28.69
CA TYR A 244 -39.21 41.42 -28.85
C TYR A 244 -39.26 41.74 -30.34
#